data_AF-K1XWC3-F1
#
_entry.id   AF-K1XWC3-F1
#
_cell.length_a   1.000
_cell.length_b   1.000
_cell.length_c   1.000
_cell.angle_alpha   90.00
_cell.angle_beta   90.00
_cell.angle_gamma   90.00
#
_symmetry.space_group_name_H-M   'P 1'
#
loop_
_entity.id
_entity.type
_entity.pdbx_description
1 polymer ?
#
loop_
_entity_poly.entity_id
_entity_poly.type
_entity_poly.pdbx_seq_one_letter_code
_entity_poly.pdbx_strand_id
1 'polypeptide(L)'
;MIDIKKIETAINQIAAEKKIPRERLVEIIESAIKTAYKKDFGNKDSNVNVHLDFDTGAIEITVEKTIVDIVENPDLEMTLADLGEDAEGLSIG
;
A
#
# COMPACT_ATOMS: atom_id res chain seq x y z
N MET A 1 -3.82 -15.92 -8.74
CA MET A 1 -4.28 -15.00 -7.68
C MET A 1 -3.43 -15.28 -6.45
N ILE A 2 -2.92 -14.25 -5.78
CA ILE A 2 -2.15 -14.42 -4.55
C ILE A 2 -3.08 -14.99 -3.47
N ASP A 3 -2.65 -16.04 -2.77
CA ASP A 3 -3.44 -16.74 -1.75
C ASP A 3 -2.98 -16.30 -0.35
N ILE A 4 -3.70 -15.34 0.23
CA ILE A 4 -3.31 -14.69 1.49
C ILE A 4 -3.33 -15.66 2.67
N LYS A 5 -4.24 -16.63 2.69
CA LYS A 5 -4.31 -17.63 3.76
C LYS A 5 -3.08 -18.52 3.79
N LYS A 6 -2.51 -18.83 2.62
CA LYS A 6 -1.23 -19.55 2.54
C LYS A 6 -0.06 -18.70 3.00
N ILE A 7 -0.05 -17.42 2.66
CA ILE A 7 0.97 -16.48 3.14
C ILE A 7 0.92 -16.39 4.67
N GLU A 8 -0.26 -16.24 5.26
CA GLU A 8 -0.42 -16.22 6.71
C GLU A 8 0.11 -17.48 7.38
N THR A 9 -0.23 -18.65 6.83
CA THR A 9 0.26 -19.93 7.35
C THR A 9 1.78 -19.99 7.33
N ALA A 10 2.41 -19.54 6.22
CA ALA A 10 3.86 -19.50 6.09
C ALA A 10 4.51 -18.50 7.06
N ILE A 11 3.92 -17.32 7.23
CA ILE A 11 4.37 -16.31 8.20
C ILE A 11 4.37 -16.90 9.61
N ASN A 12 3.27 -17.55 10.02
CA ASN A 12 3.14 -18.13 11.36
C ASN A 12 4.16 -19.25 11.59
N GLN A 13 4.44 -20.07 10.57
CA GLN A 13 5.50 -21.09 10.64
C GLN A 13 6.89 -20.45 10.83
N ILE A 14 7.24 -19.46 10.01
CA ILE A 14 8.54 -18.79 10.09
C ILE A 14 8.70 -18.04 11.42
N ALA A 15 7.64 -17.38 11.90
CA ALA A 15 7.63 -16.68 13.18
C ALA A 15 7.95 -17.64 14.33
N ALA A 16 7.32 -18.83 14.34
CA ALA A 16 7.56 -19.86 15.35
C ALA A 16 8.98 -20.45 15.27
N GLU A 17 9.47 -20.76 14.07
CA GLU A 17 10.78 -21.39 13.88
C GLU A 17 11.95 -20.43 14.12
N LYS A 18 11.84 -19.20 13.60
CA LYS A 18 12.92 -18.21 13.60
C LYS A 18 12.84 -17.23 14.77
N LYS A 19 11.79 -17.32 15.60
CA LYS A 19 11.51 -16.38 16.71
C LYS A 19 11.47 -14.92 16.23
N ILE A 20 10.95 -14.70 15.04
CA ILE A 20 10.75 -13.37 14.46
C ILE A 20 9.30 -12.96 14.75
N PRO A 21 9.03 -11.74 15.24
CA PRO A 21 7.66 -11.25 15.40
C PRO A 21 6.89 -11.34 14.07
N ARG A 22 5.63 -11.76 14.13
CA ARG A 22 4.76 -11.88 12.95
C ARG A 22 4.69 -10.56 12.19
N GLU A 23 4.56 -9.47 12.91
CA GLU A 23 4.46 -8.09 12.42
C GLU A 23 5.68 -7.75 11.55
N ARG A 24 6.87 -8.17 11.97
CA ARG A 24 8.10 -7.91 11.21
C ARG A 24 8.12 -8.64 9.87
N LEU A 25 7.58 -9.86 9.81
CA LEU A 25 7.49 -10.62 8.56
C LEU A 25 6.45 -9.99 7.62
N VAL A 26 5.32 -9.53 8.16
CA VAL A 26 4.30 -8.80 7.40
C VAL A 26 4.90 -7.53 6.78
N GLU A 27 5.59 -6.70 7.58
CA GLU A 27 6.27 -5.48 7.10
C GLU A 27 7.25 -5.76 5.94
N ILE A 28 8.01 -6.86 6.03
CA ILE A 28 8.97 -7.25 4.99
C ILE A 28 8.24 -7.61 3.70
N ILE A 29 7.13 -8.34 3.79
CA ILE A 29 6.34 -8.74 2.63
C ILE A 29 5.66 -7.52 1.99
N GLU A 30 5.04 -6.65 2.80
CA GLU A 30 4.45 -5.39 2.33
C GLU A 30 5.50 -4.52 1.63
N SER A 31 6.71 -4.41 2.21
CA SER A 31 7.83 -3.67 1.61
C SER A 31 8.30 -4.28 0.28
N ALA A 32 8.31 -5.61 0.17
CA ALA A 32 8.65 -6.29 -1.07
C ALA A 32 7.61 -6.03 -2.16
N ILE A 33 6.32 -6.08 -1.82
CA ILE A 33 5.22 -5.77 -2.74
C ILE A 33 5.28 -4.28 -3.14
N LYS A 34 5.49 -3.37 -2.19
CA LYS A 34 5.68 -1.92 -2.44
C LYS A 34 6.80 -1.69 -3.46
N THR A 35 7.92 -2.39 -3.30
CA THR A 35 9.07 -2.28 -4.21
C THR A 35 8.76 -2.81 -5.60
N ALA A 36 8.08 -3.97 -5.69
CA ALA A 36 7.66 -4.54 -6.97
C ALA A 36 6.66 -3.64 -7.69
N TYR A 37 5.66 -3.12 -6.98
CA TYR A 37 4.69 -2.18 -7.53
C TYR A 37 5.35 -0.90 -8.04
N LYS A 38 6.26 -0.30 -7.25
CA LYS A 38 7.02 0.88 -7.67
C LYS A 38 7.86 0.64 -8.92
N LYS A 39 8.38 -0.57 -9.11
CA LYS A 39 9.16 -0.93 -10.28
C LYS A 39 8.30 -1.03 -11.55
N ASP A 40 7.11 -1.60 -11.43
CA ASP A 40 6.27 -1.96 -12.58
C ASP A 40 5.27 -0.84 -12.95
N PHE A 41 4.82 -0.04 -11.98
CA PHE A 41 3.73 0.92 -12.15
C PHE A 41 3.99 2.30 -11.52
N GLY A 42 4.85 2.39 -10.51
CA GLY A 42 5.08 3.65 -9.79
C GLY A 42 6.07 4.58 -10.49
N ASN A 43 5.89 5.89 -10.28
CA ASN A 43 6.98 6.84 -10.47
C ASN A 43 7.95 6.73 -9.28
N LYS A 44 9.23 7.09 -9.46
CA LYS A 44 10.25 6.97 -8.40
C LYS A 44 9.83 7.69 -7.11
N ASP A 45 9.12 8.79 -7.28
CA ASP A 45 8.72 9.70 -6.21
C ASP A 45 7.34 9.37 -5.62
N SER A 46 6.59 8.43 -6.21
CA SER A 46 5.27 8.03 -5.70
C SER A 46 5.40 7.35 -4.33
N ASN A 47 4.60 7.80 -3.36
CA ASN A 47 4.50 7.12 -2.08
C ASN A 47 3.39 6.08 -2.12
N VAL A 48 3.80 4.82 -2.26
CA VAL A 48 2.90 3.66 -2.35
C VAL A 48 2.81 3.00 -1.00
N ASN A 49 1.61 2.75 -0.47
CA ASN A 49 1.42 1.93 0.72
C ASN A 49 0.81 0.59 0.31
N VAL A 50 1.19 -0.46 1.02
CA VAL A 50 0.66 -1.81 0.82
C VAL A 50 0.22 -2.30 2.18
N HIS A 51 -1.02 -2.78 2.25
CA HIS A 51 -1.58 -3.38 3.44
C HIS A 51 -2.11 -4.78 3.14
N LEU A 52 -1.70 -5.75 3.96
CA LEU A 52 -2.20 -7.11 3.90
C LEU A 52 -3.28 -7.31 4.96
N ASP A 53 -4.53 -7.44 4.51
CA ASP A 53 -5.66 -7.77 5.37
C ASP A 53 -5.84 -9.30 5.41
N PHE A 54 -5.46 -9.89 6.53
CA PHE A 54 -5.55 -11.34 6.74
C PHE A 54 -6.98 -11.80 7.10
N ASP A 55 -7.82 -10.90 7.61
CA ASP A 55 -9.20 -11.21 7.98
C ASP A 55 -10.09 -11.31 6.73
N THR A 56 -9.96 -10.34 5.81
CA THR A 56 -10.69 -10.34 4.54
C THR A 56 -9.97 -11.14 3.45
N GLY A 57 -8.65 -11.33 3.59
CA GLY A 57 -7.79 -11.92 2.57
C GLY A 57 -7.49 -10.98 1.40
N ALA A 58 -7.70 -9.67 1.58
CA ALA A 58 -7.43 -8.64 0.58
C ALA A 58 -5.99 -8.13 0.66
N ILE A 59 -5.48 -7.66 -0.47
CA ILE A 59 -4.27 -6.83 -0.54
C ILE A 59 -4.73 -5.46 -0.99
N GLU A 60 -4.50 -4.46 -0.16
CA GLU A 60 -4.77 -3.08 -0.49
C GLU A 60 -3.46 -2.40 -0.90
N ILE A 61 -3.48 -1.73 -2.05
CA ILE A 61 -2.36 -0.92 -2.52
C ILE A 61 -2.89 0.48 -2.76
N THR A 62 -2.38 1.44 -2.01
CA THR A 62 -2.76 2.85 -2.14
C THR A 62 -1.56 3.69 -2.57
N VAL A 63 -1.84 4.79 -3.25
CA VAL A 63 -0.82 5.77 -3.65
C VAL A 63 -1.23 7.10 -3.04
N GLU A 64 -0.35 7.68 -2.24
CA GLU A 64 -0.56 9.01 -1.70
C GLU A 64 -0.36 10.04 -2.81
N LYS A 65 -1.31 10.97 -2.91
CA LYS A 65 -1.24 12.12 -3.79
C LYS A 65 -1.50 13.40 -3.00
N THR A 66 -0.81 14.47 -3.38
CA THR A 66 -1.02 15.81 -2.84
C THR A 66 -2.22 16.46 -3.51
N ILE A 67 -3.10 17.06 -2.71
CA ILE A 67 -4.26 17.78 -3.23
C ILE A 67 -3.82 19.20 -3.61
N VAL A 68 -3.99 19.57 -4.87
CA VAL A 68 -3.58 20.86 -5.44
C VAL A 68 -4.70 21.49 -6.27
N ASP A 69 -4.63 22.82 -6.47
CA ASP A 69 -5.55 23.53 -7.36
C ASP A 69 -5.26 23.27 -8.85
N ILE A 70 -3.98 23.14 -9.20
CA ILE A 70 -3.52 22.92 -10.57
C ILE A 70 -2.52 21.76 -10.53
N VAL A 71 -2.83 20.68 -11.24
CA VAL A 71 -1.98 19.50 -11.32
C VAL A 71 -0.80 19.79 -12.26
N GLU A 72 0.41 19.82 -11.71
CA GLU A 72 1.66 19.88 -12.46
C GLU A 72 2.24 18.47 -12.68
N ASN A 73 2.06 17.58 -11.70
CA ASN A 73 2.50 16.18 -11.78
C ASN A 73 1.34 15.19 -11.50
N PRO A 74 0.71 14.62 -12.54
CA PRO A 74 -0.46 13.75 -12.37
C PRO A 74 -0.17 12.43 -11.61
N ASP A 75 1.10 12.04 -11.48
CA ASP A 75 1.49 10.84 -10.73
C ASP A 75 1.49 11.09 -9.21
N LEU A 76 1.71 12.35 -8.79
CA LEU A 76 1.87 12.74 -7.39
C LEU A 76 0.79 13.69 -6.90
N GLU A 77 0.02 14.29 -7.80
CA GLU A 77 -0.93 15.34 -7.49
C GLU A 77 -2.32 15.00 -8.04
N MET A 78 -3.33 15.54 -7.37
CA MET A 78 -4.72 15.48 -7.82
C MET A 78 -5.50 16.70 -7.35
N THR A 79 -6.61 17.00 -8.00
CA THR A 79 -7.49 18.09 -7.60
C THR A 79 -8.55 17.61 -6.61
N LEU A 80 -9.16 18.55 -5.86
CA LEU A 80 -10.34 18.24 -5.05
C LEU A 80 -11.50 17.67 -5.88
N ALA A 81 -11.61 18.07 -7.15
CA ALA A 81 -12.65 17.55 -8.05
C ALA A 81 -12.45 16.06 -8.39
N ASP A 82 -11.20 15.57 -8.37
CA ASP A 82 -10.88 14.17 -8.64
C ASP A 82 -11.29 13.22 -7.48
N LEU A 83 -11.52 13.77 -6.28
CA LEU A 83 -11.89 12.99 -5.08
C LEU A 83 -13.39 12.68 -4.97
N GLY A 84 -14.25 13.43 -5.66
CA GLY A 84 -15.70 13.21 -5.59
C GLY A 84 -16.24 13.24 -4.16
N GLU A 85 -16.84 12.13 -3.72
CA GLU A 85 -17.42 11.97 -2.37
C GLU A 85 -16.36 11.87 -1.27
N ASP A 86 -15.13 11.46 -1.60
CA ASP A 86 -14.02 11.31 -0.65
C ASP A 86 -13.38 12.66 -0.28
N ALA A 87 -13.83 13.76 -0.88
CA ALA A 87 -13.33 15.11 -0.61
C ALA A 87 -13.77 15.66 0.77
N GLU A 88 -14.74 15.03 1.44
CA GLU A 88 -15.26 15.51 2.72
C GLU A 88 -14.17 15.53 3.81
N GLY A 89 -13.78 16.74 4.23
CA GLY A 89 -12.79 16.96 5.29
C GLY A 89 -11.35 17.06 4.81
N LEU A 90 -11.10 17.00 3.50
CA LEU A 90 -9.79 17.22 2.91
C LEU A 90 -9.62 18.67 2.45
N SER A 91 -8.42 19.20 2.59
CA SER A 91 -8.03 20.55 2.13
C SER A 91 -6.76 20.47 1.30
N ILE A 92 -6.58 21.46 0.42
CA ILE A 92 -5.33 21.64 -0.33
C ILE A 92 -4.17 21.82 0.65
N GLY A 93 -3.08 21.07 0.46
CA GLY A 93 -1.90 21.09 1.33
C GLY A 93 -1.18 19.76 1.41
#